data_AF-A0A3R5V6S9-F1
#
_entry.id   AF-A0A3R5V6S9-F1
#
_cell.length_a   1.000
_cell.length_b   1.000
_cell.length_c   1.000
_cell.angle_alpha   90.00
_cell.angle_beta   90.00
_cell.angle_gamma   90.00
#
_symmetry.space_group_name_H-M   'P 1'
#
loop_
_entity.id
_entity.type
_entity.pdbx_description
1 polymer ?
#
loop_
_entity_poly.entity_id
_entity_poly.type
_entity_poly.pdbx_seq_one_letter_code
_entity_poly.pdbx_strand_id
1 'polypeptide(L)'
;MGVLSRISNMFKAKVNDTLDNMEDPILLLDQKVRDMEENLNKAKLSSAQILGNVHEIEKKMSAAKKESEEYDEKVKLALAKSNEDLAKKALQRKLDADKKYESLKASYNEASAKAELIKKNLRALEEEIQKTRSYRDEAAARYSNAEASKQVNEILANVQSKSNSISVDDIERKIQRKEALAEGLGDLREVDSLDKEFESLDTTDLDAELAKYKNS
;
A
#
# COMPACT_ATOMS: atom_id res chain seq x y z
N MET A 1 22.54 28.26 10.48
CA MET A 1 23.18 27.45 9.41
C MET A 1 22.82 25.99 9.64
N GLY A 2 21.77 25.53 8.97
CA GLY A 2 21.02 24.33 9.33
C GLY A 2 21.67 23.00 8.90
N VAL A 3 21.39 21.97 9.69
CA VAL A 3 21.77 20.56 9.51
C VAL A 3 21.48 20.02 8.11
N LEU A 4 20.46 20.57 7.43
CA LEU A 4 20.05 20.21 6.08
C LEU A 4 21.12 20.52 5.00
N SER A 5 21.93 21.57 5.17
CA SER A 5 23.01 21.86 4.21
C SER A 5 24.22 20.93 4.37
N ARG A 6 24.42 20.37 5.57
CA ARG A 6 25.50 19.41 5.84
C ARG A 6 25.20 18.04 5.24
N ILE A 7 23.93 17.63 5.20
CA ILE A 7 23.49 16.40 4.53
C ILE A 7 23.68 16.53 3.00
N SER A 8 23.33 17.68 2.41
CA SER A 8 23.53 17.96 0.98
C SER A 8 25.00 17.92 0.56
N ASN A 9 25.91 18.42 1.40
CA ASN A 9 27.35 18.39 1.11
C ASN A 9 28.00 17.02 1.35
N MET A 10 27.47 16.18 2.25
CA MET A 10 27.90 14.78 2.36
C MET A 10 27.52 13.95 1.12
N PHE A 11 26.38 14.27 0.49
CA PHE A 11 26.03 13.65 -0.79
C PHE A 11 26.98 14.05 -1.91
N LYS A 12 27.33 15.33 -2.04
CA LYS A 12 28.24 15.82 -3.10
C LYS A 12 29.68 15.28 -3.00
N ALA A 13 30.20 15.06 -1.79
CA ALA A 13 31.57 14.61 -1.60
C ALA A 13 31.80 13.11 -1.91
N LYS A 14 30.73 12.33 -2.08
CA LYS A 14 30.80 10.90 -2.39
C LYS A 14 30.38 10.55 -3.83
N VAL A 15 30.19 11.56 -4.68
CA VAL A 15 29.85 11.38 -6.11
C VAL A 15 31.08 11.13 -6.97
N ASN A 16 32.29 11.36 -6.47
CA ASN A 16 33.49 11.31 -7.31
C ASN A 16 34.18 9.93 -7.40
N ASP A 17 33.69 8.90 -6.70
CA ASP A 17 34.37 7.58 -6.65
C ASP A 17 33.44 6.36 -6.59
N THR A 18 32.12 6.54 -6.72
CA THR A 18 31.16 5.40 -6.78
C THR A 18 30.12 5.59 -7.88
N LEU A 19 30.51 6.24 -8.99
CA LEU A 19 29.60 6.55 -10.09
C LEU A 19 29.34 5.36 -11.03
N ASP A 20 30.14 4.30 -10.95
CA ASP A 20 30.08 3.18 -11.90
C ASP A 20 29.34 1.93 -11.39
N ASN A 21 28.81 1.92 -10.16
CA ASN A 21 28.23 0.69 -9.55
C ASN A 21 26.85 0.86 -8.88
N MET A 22 26.11 1.93 -9.17
CA MET A 22 24.65 1.97 -8.91
C MET A 22 23.94 1.83 -10.26
N GLU A 23 23.94 0.59 -10.77
CA GLU A 23 23.73 0.24 -12.19
C GLU A 23 22.31 0.41 -12.73
N ASP A 24 21.28 0.53 -11.88
CA ASP A 24 19.89 0.61 -12.37
C ASP A 24 19.08 1.76 -11.74
N PRO A 25 18.74 2.82 -12.51
CA PRO A 25 17.90 3.92 -12.04
C PRO A 25 16.48 3.47 -11.66
N ILE A 26 16.00 2.34 -12.17
CA ILE A 26 14.70 1.77 -11.84
C ILE A 26 14.72 1.18 -10.43
N LEU A 27 15.79 0.49 -10.05
CA LEU A 27 15.96 -0.06 -8.70
C LEU A 27 15.92 1.03 -7.63
N LEU A 28 16.47 2.22 -7.93
CA LEU A 28 16.41 3.38 -7.03
C LEU A 28 15.01 3.96 -6.90
N LEU A 29 14.25 4.01 -7.99
CA LEU A 29 12.85 4.42 -7.97
C LEU A 29 11.99 3.41 -7.20
N ASP A 30 12.23 2.12 -7.36
CA ASP A 30 11.57 1.06 -6.57
C ASP A 30 11.87 1.20 -5.08
N GLN A 31 13.13 1.44 -4.71
CA GLN A 31 13.50 1.67 -3.32
C GLN A 31 12.79 2.90 -2.75
N LYS A 32 12.74 3.99 -3.51
CA LYS A 32 12.03 5.21 -3.11
C LYS A 32 10.54 4.95 -2.86
N VAL A 33 9.89 4.20 -3.74
CA VAL A 33 8.47 3.83 -3.57
C VAL A 33 8.27 3.01 -2.29
N ARG A 34 9.13 2.01 -2.03
CA ARG A 34 9.10 1.21 -0.80
C ARG A 34 9.27 2.07 0.45
N ASP A 35 10.24 2.97 0.46
CA ASP A 35 10.50 3.86 1.60
C ASP A 35 9.30 4.79 1.87
N MET A 36 8.67 5.32 0.81
CA MET A 36 7.48 6.16 0.94
C MET A 36 6.29 5.38 1.51
N GLU A 37 6.10 4.13 1.08
CA GLU A 37 5.05 3.23 1.61
C GLU A 37 5.27 2.86 3.08
N GLU A 38 6.52 2.56 3.47
CA GLU A 38 6.87 2.29 4.87
C GLU A 38 6.59 3.52 5.74
N ASN A 39 6.98 4.71 5.26
CA ASN A 39 6.72 5.97 5.94
C ASN A 39 5.22 6.27 6.04
N LEU A 40 4.44 5.98 5.00
CA LEU A 40 2.98 6.09 5.05
C LEU A 40 2.40 5.17 6.12
N ASN A 41 2.88 3.93 6.22
CA ASN A 41 2.41 3.00 7.24
C ASN A 41 2.72 3.49 8.67
N LYS A 42 3.95 3.95 8.90
CA LYS A 42 4.35 4.58 10.18
C LYS A 42 3.48 5.81 10.50
N ALA A 43 3.22 6.65 9.50
CA ALA A 43 2.36 7.82 9.65
C ALA A 43 0.92 7.42 9.98
N LYS A 44 0.37 6.39 9.35
CA LYS A 44 -0.97 5.85 9.65
C LYS A 44 -1.07 5.35 11.10
N LEU A 45 -0.08 4.57 11.57
CA LEU A 45 -0.05 4.08 12.95
C LEU A 45 0.00 5.22 13.98
N SER A 46 0.88 6.20 13.77
CA SER A 46 0.96 7.39 14.63
C SER A 46 -0.34 8.20 14.62
N SER A 47 -0.96 8.33 13.44
CA SER A 47 -2.23 9.03 13.27
C SER A 47 -3.37 8.31 13.97
N ALA A 48 -3.41 6.97 13.95
CA ALA A 48 -4.44 6.18 14.61
C ALA A 48 -4.52 6.49 16.12
N GLN A 49 -3.37 6.70 16.77
CA GLN A 49 -3.33 7.07 18.18
C GLN A 49 -3.96 8.46 18.43
N ILE A 50 -3.68 9.43 17.54
CA ILE A 50 -4.27 10.77 17.63
C ILE A 50 -5.78 10.73 17.38
N LEU A 51 -6.24 10.01 16.35
CA LEU A 51 -7.66 9.82 16.09
C LEU A 51 -8.36 9.08 17.25
N GLY A 52 -7.69 8.11 17.87
CA GLY A 52 -8.18 7.42 19.05
C GLY A 52 -8.43 8.38 20.22
N ASN A 53 -7.48 9.29 20.48
CA ASN A 53 -7.65 10.32 21.51
C ASN A 53 -8.83 11.26 21.22
N VAL A 54 -9.03 11.65 19.95
CA VAL A 54 -10.19 12.46 19.53
C VAL A 54 -11.50 11.73 19.87
N HIS A 55 -11.58 10.44 19.54
CA HIS A 55 -12.76 9.63 19.81
C HIS A 55 -13.00 9.43 21.31
N GLU A 56 -11.93 9.32 22.11
CA GLU A 56 -12.04 9.22 23.56
C GLU A 56 -12.58 10.52 24.18
N ILE A 57 -12.13 11.68 23.69
CA ILE A 57 -12.65 13.00 24.10
C ILE A 57 -14.11 13.13 23.68
N GLU A 58 -14.46 12.75 22.45
CA GLU A 58 -15.84 12.75 21.95
C GLU A 58 -16.75 11.90 22.84
N LYS A 59 -16.32 10.70 23.23
CA LYS A 59 -17.07 9.83 24.13
C LYS A 59 -17.29 10.46 25.50
N LYS A 60 -16.25 11.09 26.07
CA LYS A 60 -16.35 11.82 27.36
C LYS A 60 -17.29 13.02 27.24
N MET A 61 -17.22 13.75 26.13
CA MET A 61 -18.08 14.89 25.84
C MET A 61 -19.55 14.45 25.72
N SER A 62 -19.82 13.38 24.96
CA SER A 62 -21.16 12.81 24.81
C SER A 62 -21.73 12.34 26.15
N ALA A 63 -20.91 11.69 26.99
CA ALA A 63 -21.32 11.28 28.32
C ALA A 63 -21.68 12.48 29.23
N ALA A 64 -20.87 13.55 29.22
CA ALA A 64 -21.17 14.76 29.98
C ALA A 64 -22.46 15.45 29.49
N LYS A 65 -22.70 15.46 28.17
CA LYS A 65 -23.94 15.97 27.60
C LYS A 65 -25.15 15.18 28.08
N LYS A 66 -25.07 13.85 28.02
CA LYS A 66 -26.14 12.96 28.50
C LYS A 66 -26.40 13.15 29.99
N GLU A 67 -25.34 13.29 30.79
CA GLU A 67 -25.47 13.58 32.23
C GLU A 67 -26.22 14.89 32.47
N SER A 68 -25.92 15.95 31.71
CA SER A 68 -26.66 17.22 31.78
C SER A 68 -28.15 17.05 31.44
N GLU A 69 -28.45 16.33 30.34
CA GLU A 69 -29.84 16.04 29.93
C GLU A 69 -30.60 15.25 31.02
N GLU A 70 -29.98 14.24 31.63
CA GLU A 70 -30.57 13.48 32.73
C GLU A 70 -30.85 14.34 33.97
N TYR A 71 -29.97 15.28 34.32
CA TYR A 71 -30.22 16.20 35.42
C TYR A 71 -31.27 17.27 35.07
N ASP A 72 -31.37 17.68 33.81
CA ASP A 72 -32.44 18.57 33.33
C ASP A 72 -33.83 17.93 33.52
N GLU A 73 -33.96 16.64 33.19
CA GLU A 73 -35.18 15.88 33.45
C GLU A 73 -35.48 15.77 34.96
N LYS A 74 -34.47 15.52 35.80
CA LYS A 74 -34.62 15.47 37.25
C LYS A 74 -35.04 16.82 37.84
N VAL A 75 -34.54 17.94 37.30
CA VAL A 75 -34.98 19.29 37.68
C VAL A 75 -36.48 19.46 37.37
N LYS A 76 -36.91 19.13 36.14
CA LYS A 76 -38.32 19.22 35.74
C LYS A 76 -39.22 18.37 36.62
N LEU A 77 -38.79 17.14 36.95
CA LEU A 77 -39.53 16.23 37.82
C LEU A 77 -39.64 16.77 39.26
N ALA A 78 -38.57 17.33 39.81
CA ALA A 78 -38.57 17.89 41.16
C ALA A 78 -39.48 19.13 41.25
N LEU A 79 -39.45 20.00 40.23
CA LEU A 79 -40.35 21.16 40.13
C LEU A 79 -41.82 20.74 39.99
N ALA A 80 -42.10 19.70 39.19
CA ALA A 80 -43.45 19.15 39.05
C ALA A 80 -44.02 18.60 40.37
N LYS A 81 -43.14 18.17 41.29
CA LYS A 81 -43.50 17.72 42.65
C LYS A 81 -43.39 18.83 43.70
N SER A 82 -43.21 20.09 43.29
CA SER A 82 -43.04 21.24 44.17
C SER A 82 -41.90 21.10 45.19
N ASN A 83 -40.86 20.31 44.87
CA ASN A 83 -39.70 20.12 45.73
C ASN A 83 -38.53 20.98 45.22
N GLU A 84 -38.54 22.25 45.62
CA GLU A 84 -37.55 23.24 45.16
C GLU A 84 -36.13 22.94 45.61
N ASP A 85 -35.92 22.41 46.82
CA ASP A 85 -34.59 22.09 47.32
C ASP A 85 -33.93 20.95 46.50
N LEU A 86 -34.72 19.95 46.11
CA LEU A 86 -34.25 18.88 45.24
C LEU A 86 -33.99 19.40 43.82
N ALA A 87 -34.84 20.29 43.31
CA ALA A 87 -34.65 20.94 42.02
C ALA A 87 -33.35 21.77 41.98
N LYS A 88 -33.05 22.54 43.02
CA LYS A 88 -31.80 23.31 43.14
C LYS A 88 -30.57 22.41 43.13
N LYS A 89 -30.60 21.29 43.88
CA LYS A 89 -29.50 20.31 43.89
C LYS A 89 -29.29 19.65 42.53
N ALA A 90 -30.37 19.26 41.85
CA ALA A 90 -30.29 18.69 40.50
C ALA A 90 -29.77 19.72 39.48
N LEU A 91 -30.21 20.98 39.59
CA LEU A 91 -29.76 22.08 38.74
C LEU A 91 -28.26 22.35 38.92
N GLN A 92 -27.76 22.31 40.16
CA GLN A 92 -26.33 22.45 40.40
C GLN A 92 -25.52 21.36 39.69
N ARG A 93 -25.97 20.10 39.77
CA ARG A 93 -25.34 18.98 39.05
C ARG A 93 -25.39 19.13 37.54
N LYS A 94 -26.52 19.60 37.00
CA LYS A 94 -26.65 19.94 35.58
C LYS A 94 -25.60 20.98 35.17
N LEU A 95 -25.50 22.08 35.92
CA LEU A 95 -24.54 23.16 35.63
C LEU A 95 -23.09 22.68 35.66
N ASP A 96 -22.75 21.77 36.57
CA ASP A 96 -21.42 21.15 36.62
C ASP A 96 -21.16 20.25 35.40
N ALA A 97 -22.16 19.46 34.97
CA ALA A 97 -22.09 18.66 33.75
C ALA A 97 -21.99 19.53 32.48
N ASP A 98 -22.72 20.63 32.41
CA ASP A 98 -22.66 21.61 31.30
C ASP A 98 -21.27 22.25 31.20
N LYS A 99 -20.68 22.67 32.33
CA LYS A 99 -19.31 23.21 32.35
C LYS A 99 -18.30 22.17 31.85
N LYS A 100 -18.45 20.92 32.28
CA LYS A 100 -17.60 19.81 31.84
C LYS A 100 -17.76 19.55 30.34
N TYR A 101 -18.99 19.58 29.83
CA TYR A 101 -19.29 19.44 28.41
C TYR A 101 -18.62 20.55 27.58
N GLU A 102 -18.77 21.82 27.97
CA GLU A 102 -18.18 22.94 27.23
C GLU A 102 -16.64 22.89 27.24
N SER A 103 -16.03 22.50 28.37
CA SER A 103 -14.58 22.27 28.42
C SER A 103 -14.14 21.14 27.48
N LEU A 104 -14.83 20.01 27.48
CA LEU A 104 -14.51 18.88 26.61
C LEU A 104 -14.77 19.19 25.13
N LYS A 105 -15.79 19.99 24.83
CA LYS A 105 -16.11 20.45 23.48
C LYS A 105 -15.02 21.35 22.91
N ALA A 106 -14.46 22.25 23.70
CA ALA A 106 -13.31 23.05 23.29
C ALA A 106 -12.10 22.17 22.95
N SER A 107 -11.77 21.20 23.83
CA SER A 107 -10.70 20.24 23.57
C SER A 107 -10.97 19.35 22.36
N TYR A 108 -12.22 18.91 22.16
CA TYR A 108 -12.63 18.13 21.00
C TYR A 108 -12.43 18.91 19.70
N ASN A 109 -12.85 20.17 19.65
CA ASN A 109 -12.71 21.01 18.46
C ASN A 109 -11.24 21.19 18.06
N GLU A 110 -10.37 21.44 19.05
CA GLU A 110 -8.92 21.57 18.79
C GLU A 110 -8.31 20.26 18.28
N ALA A 111 -8.63 19.14 18.94
CA ALA A 111 -8.10 17.83 18.58
C ALA A 111 -8.63 17.36 17.22
N SER A 112 -9.91 17.61 16.93
CA SER A 112 -10.56 17.30 15.66
C SER A 112 -9.95 18.08 14.50
N ALA A 113 -9.69 19.38 14.68
CA ALA A 113 -9.01 20.20 13.66
C ALA A 113 -7.60 19.66 13.32
N LYS A 114 -6.84 19.23 14.33
CA LYS A 114 -5.53 18.59 14.13
C LYS A 114 -5.67 17.24 13.42
N ALA A 115 -6.65 16.43 13.78
CA ALA A 115 -6.90 15.15 13.14
C ALA A 115 -7.28 15.30 11.66
N GLU A 116 -8.08 16.31 11.29
CA GLU A 116 -8.41 16.60 9.90
C GLU A 116 -7.19 17.02 9.08
N LEU A 117 -6.29 17.82 9.65
CA LEU A 117 -5.02 18.16 9.01
C LEU A 117 -4.18 16.91 8.75
N ILE A 118 -4.09 16.01 9.73
CA ILE A 118 -3.35 14.75 9.60
C ILE A 118 -3.96 13.88 8.51
N LYS A 119 -5.29 13.71 8.47
CA LYS A 119 -5.98 12.97 7.42
C LYS A 119 -5.68 13.54 6.02
N LYS A 120 -5.69 14.88 5.89
CA LYS A 120 -5.36 15.55 4.64
C LYS A 120 -3.91 15.27 4.20
N ASN A 121 -2.96 15.33 5.14
CA ASN A 121 -1.55 15.05 4.85
C ASN A 121 -1.33 13.58 4.47
N LEU A 122 -2.03 12.64 5.11
CA LEU A 122 -1.98 11.22 4.73
C LEU A 122 -2.49 10.98 3.31
N ARG A 123 -3.61 11.60 2.93
CA ARG A 123 -4.15 11.52 1.56
C ARG A 123 -3.17 12.10 0.54
N ALA A 124 -2.57 13.25 0.84
CA ALA A 124 -1.55 13.84 -0.03
C ALA A 124 -0.33 12.93 -0.20
N LEU A 125 0.11 12.26 0.87
CA LEU A 125 1.20 11.28 0.80
C LEU A 125 0.82 10.06 -0.05
N GLU A 126 -0.41 9.55 0.07
CA GLU A 126 -0.94 8.46 -0.76
C GLU A 126 -0.95 8.85 -2.25
N GLU A 127 -1.43 10.05 -2.58
CA GLU A 127 -1.42 10.57 -3.95
C GLU A 127 0.00 10.71 -4.52
N GLU A 128 0.96 11.21 -3.73
CA GLU A 128 2.36 11.32 -4.14
C GLU A 128 3.03 9.95 -4.33
N ILE A 129 2.69 8.95 -3.52
CA ILE A 129 3.14 7.57 -3.73
C ILE A 129 2.61 7.04 -5.06
N GLN A 130 1.32 7.27 -5.35
CA GLN A 130 0.71 6.81 -6.60
C GLN A 130 1.36 7.48 -7.81
N LYS A 131 1.59 8.80 -7.77
CA LYS A 131 2.32 9.51 -8.84
C LYS A 131 3.74 8.95 -9.02
N THR A 132 4.44 8.68 -7.92
CA THR A 132 5.80 8.13 -7.96
C THR A 132 5.82 6.72 -8.56
N ARG A 133 4.83 5.87 -8.25
CA ARG A 133 4.65 4.55 -8.87
C ARG A 133 4.41 4.67 -10.37
N SER A 134 3.48 5.52 -10.81
CA SER A 134 3.23 5.77 -12.24
C SER A 134 4.48 6.26 -12.97
N TYR A 135 5.22 7.19 -12.36
CA TYR A 135 6.48 7.68 -12.92
C TYR A 135 7.54 6.58 -13.03
N ARG A 136 7.64 5.71 -12.02
CA ARG A 136 8.54 4.55 -12.02
C ARG A 136 8.18 3.58 -13.13
N ASP A 137 6.90 3.29 -13.33
CA ASP A 137 6.44 2.39 -14.41
C ASP A 137 6.74 2.98 -15.81
N GLU A 138 6.50 4.28 -15.99
CA GLU A 138 6.84 5.00 -17.22
C GLU A 138 8.35 5.02 -17.48
N ALA A 139 9.14 5.29 -16.44
CA ALA A 139 10.60 5.30 -16.51
C ALA A 139 11.15 3.91 -16.85
N ALA A 140 10.59 2.84 -16.27
CA ALA A 140 11.00 1.46 -16.55
C ALA A 140 10.75 1.08 -18.01
N ALA A 141 9.57 1.41 -18.54
CA ALA A 141 9.26 1.18 -19.95
C ALA A 141 10.20 1.94 -20.89
N ARG A 142 10.50 3.22 -20.59
CA ARG A 142 11.45 4.02 -21.36
C ARG A 142 12.86 3.48 -21.28
N TYR A 143 13.31 3.06 -20.10
CA TYR A 143 14.62 2.49 -19.88
C TYR A 143 14.79 1.19 -20.67
N SER A 144 13.81 0.28 -20.60
CA SER A 144 13.81 -0.97 -21.38
C SER A 144 13.84 -0.72 -22.90
N ASN A 145 13.06 0.25 -23.40
CA ASN A 145 13.07 0.64 -24.81
C ASN A 145 14.41 1.24 -25.25
N ALA A 146 15.02 2.08 -24.41
CA ALA A 146 16.33 2.67 -24.68
C ALA A 146 17.44 1.60 -24.67
N GLU A 147 17.37 0.64 -23.76
CA GLU A 147 18.30 -0.48 -23.68
C GLU A 147 18.17 -1.41 -24.89
N ALA A 148 16.94 -1.75 -25.30
CA ALA A 148 16.68 -2.51 -26.53
C ALA A 148 17.21 -1.77 -27.78
N SER A 149 16.98 -0.45 -27.85
CA SER A 149 17.49 0.38 -28.96
C SER A 149 19.03 0.43 -28.97
N LYS A 150 19.66 0.54 -27.80
CA LYS A 150 21.12 0.48 -27.65
C LYS A 150 21.66 -0.87 -28.11
N GLN A 151 21.06 -1.99 -27.69
CA GLN A 151 21.46 -3.33 -28.11
C GLN A 151 21.32 -3.53 -29.62
N VAL A 152 20.22 -3.08 -30.23
CA VAL A 152 20.03 -3.13 -31.69
C VAL A 152 21.09 -2.30 -32.41
N ASN A 153 21.35 -1.08 -31.94
CA ASN A 153 22.38 -0.21 -32.53
C ASN A 153 23.79 -0.77 -32.35
N GLU A 154 24.11 -1.40 -31.22
CA GLU A 154 25.38 -2.08 -30.99
C GLU A 154 25.54 -3.30 -31.90
N ILE A 155 24.47 -4.08 -32.13
CA ILE A 155 24.47 -5.17 -33.11
C ILE A 155 24.72 -4.60 -34.51
N LEU A 156 24.00 -3.55 -34.92
CA LEU A 156 24.17 -2.91 -36.23
C LEU A 156 25.56 -2.29 -36.40
N ALA A 157 26.11 -1.65 -35.37
CA ALA A 157 27.45 -1.09 -35.38
C ALA A 157 28.52 -2.19 -35.45
N ASN A 158 28.35 -3.31 -34.72
CA ASN A 158 29.23 -4.47 -34.83
C ASN A 158 29.13 -5.16 -36.21
N VAL A 159 27.95 -5.13 -36.83
CA VAL A 159 27.73 -5.60 -38.22
C VAL A 159 28.42 -4.67 -39.23
N GLN A 160 28.38 -3.35 -39.02
CA GLN A 160 29.01 -2.37 -39.92
C GLN A 160 30.53 -2.25 -39.73
N SER A 161 31.04 -2.42 -38.51
CA SER A 161 32.47 -2.30 -38.20
C SER A 161 33.28 -3.54 -38.58
N LYS A 162 32.65 -4.68 -38.83
CA LYS A 162 33.26 -5.85 -39.48
C LYS A 162 32.90 -5.86 -40.95
N SER A 163 33.74 -5.23 -41.76
CA SER A 163 33.82 -5.43 -43.21
C SER A 163 34.29 -6.84 -43.56
N ASN A 164 33.51 -7.87 -43.20
CA ASN A 164 33.51 -9.18 -43.84
C ASN A 164 32.22 -9.95 -43.51
N SER A 165 31.55 -10.37 -44.58
CA SER A 165 30.33 -11.19 -44.70
C SER A 165 29.76 -11.80 -43.42
N ILE A 166 28.67 -11.23 -42.91
CA ILE A 166 27.64 -12.03 -42.25
C ILE A 166 26.82 -12.63 -43.38
N SER A 167 27.07 -13.91 -43.68
CA SER A 167 26.24 -14.66 -44.62
C SER A 167 24.83 -14.78 -44.05
N VAL A 168 23.82 -14.68 -44.91
CA VAL A 168 22.39 -14.84 -44.55
C VAL A 168 22.17 -16.11 -43.69
N ASP A 169 22.95 -17.16 -43.94
CA ASP A 169 23.02 -18.41 -43.16
C ASP A 169 23.22 -18.24 -41.64
N ASP A 170 23.95 -17.21 -41.16
CA ASP A 170 24.19 -17.02 -39.72
C ASP A 170 22.99 -16.38 -39.02
N ILE A 171 22.24 -15.55 -39.74
CA ILE A 171 20.97 -14.99 -39.28
C ILE A 171 19.92 -16.10 -39.28
N GLU A 172 19.87 -16.91 -40.34
CA GLU A 172 18.97 -18.05 -40.49
C GLU A 172 19.24 -19.12 -39.41
N ARG A 173 20.51 -19.43 -39.10
CA ARG A 173 20.88 -20.32 -37.98
C ARG A 173 20.46 -19.78 -36.61
N LYS A 174 20.50 -18.46 -36.38
CA LYS A 174 20.06 -17.86 -35.12
C LYS A 174 18.53 -17.85 -35.00
N ILE A 175 17.82 -17.61 -36.11
CA ILE A 175 16.36 -17.70 -36.17
C ILE A 175 15.94 -19.15 -35.93
N GLN A 176 16.51 -20.12 -36.65
CA GLN A 176 16.27 -21.55 -36.41
C GLN A 176 16.58 -21.98 -34.98
N ARG A 177 17.64 -21.47 -34.35
CA ARG A 177 17.91 -21.76 -32.93
C ARG A 177 16.86 -21.20 -31.99
N LYS A 178 16.33 -20.00 -32.26
CA LYS A 178 15.25 -19.42 -31.45
C LYS A 178 13.91 -20.12 -31.69
N GLU A 179 13.62 -20.50 -32.93
CA GLU A 179 12.44 -21.28 -33.30
C GLU A 179 12.49 -22.68 -32.67
N ALA A 180 13.62 -23.38 -32.75
CA ALA A 180 13.81 -24.68 -32.11
C ALA A 180 13.76 -24.61 -30.57
N LEU A 181 14.17 -23.48 -29.96
CA LEU A 181 14.07 -23.28 -28.51
C LEU A 181 12.61 -22.97 -28.12
N ALA A 182 11.86 -22.24 -28.94
CA ALA A 182 10.44 -21.98 -28.74
C ALA A 182 9.59 -23.25 -28.96
N GLU A 183 9.92 -24.07 -29.97
CA GLU A 183 9.31 -25.40 -30.20
C GLU A 183 9.67 -26.38 -29.08
N GLY A 184 10.93 -26.46 -28.66
CA GLY A 184 11.35 -27.31 -27.54
C GLY A 184 10.74 -26.90 -26.19
N LEU A 185 10.48 -25.61 -25.96
CA LEU A 185 9.68 -25.12 -24.82
C LEU A 185 8.19 -25.44 -24.97
N GLY A 186 7.68 -25.56 -26.20
CA GLY A 186 6.34 -26.06 -26.51
C GLY A 186 6.20 -27.55 -26.19
N ASP A 187 7.18 -28.36 -26.58
CA ASP A 187 7.24 -29.80 -26.30
C ASP A 187 7.43 -30.08 -24.79
N LEU A 188 8.24 -29.27 -24.09
CA LEU A 188 8.35 -29.34 -22.62
C LEU A 188 7.04 -28.99 -21.90
N ARG A 189 6.14 -28.23 -22.53
CA ARG A 189 4.79 -27.95 -21.99
C ARG A 189 3.81 -29.11 -22.15
N GLU A 190 4.07 -30.08 -23.02
CA GLU A 190 3.27 -31.31 -23.12
C GLU A 190 3.76 -32.43 -22.20
N VAL A 191 4.98 -32.37 -21.65
CA VAL A 191 5.60 -33.49 -20.93
C VAL A 191 5.56 -33.35 -19.40
N ASP A 192 5.16 -32.20 -18.84
CA ASP A 192 5.20 -31.98 -17.37
C ASP A 192 3.82 -31.83 -16.70
N SER A 193 2.87 -32.71 -17.06
CA SER A 193 1.63 -32.87 -16.27
C SER A 193 1.72 -34.12 -15.38
N LEU A 194 2.52 -34.02 -14.31
CA LEU A 194 2.38 -34.86 -13.11
C LEU A 194 0.92 -34.90 -12.60
N ASP A 195 0.12 -33.88 -12.92
CA ASP A 195 -1.31 -33.80 -12.64
C ASP A 195 -2.16 -34.88 -13.38
N LYS A 196 -1.74 -35.35 -14.57
CA LYS A 196 -2.43 -36.47 -15.27
C LYS A 196 -2.13 -37.84 -14.66
N GLU A 197 -0.96 -38.00 -14.03
CA GLU A 197 -0.61 -39.25 -13.34
C GLU A 197 -1.43 -39.43 -12.06
N PHE A 198 -1.76 -38.35 -11.35
CA PHE A 198 -2.63 -38.42 -10.16
C PHE A 198 -4.12 -38.65 -10.48
N GLU A 199 -4.63 -38.12 -11.60
CA GLU A 199 -6.02 -38.35 -12.03
C GLU A 199 -6.29 -39.81 -12.43
N SER A 200 -5.24 -40.53 -12.86
CA SER A 200 -5.30 -41.95 -13.21
C SER A 200 -5.25 -42.92 -12.00
N LEU A 201 -4.94 -42.41 -10.80
CA LEU A 201 -4.82 -43.21 -9.58
C LEU A 201 -6.11 -43.22 -8.73
N ASP A 202 -7.09 -42.35 -9.00
CA ASP A 202 -8.32 -42.20 -8.20
C ASP A 202 -9.57 -42.86 -8.83
N THR A 203 -9.40 -43.69 -9.87
CA THR A 203 -10.52 -44.37 -10.55
C THR A 203 -10.30 -45.88 -10.63
N THR A 204 -10.11 -46.50 -9.47
CA THR A 204 -10.31 -47.95 -9.33
C THR A 204 -11.60 -48.23 -8.57
N ASP A 205 -12.44 -49.04 -9.20
CA ASP A 205 -13.47 -49.92 -8.61
C ASP A 205 -14.72 -49.30 -7.97
N LEU A 206 -15.71 -48.98 -8.81
CA LEU A 206 -17.12 -49.15 -8.45
C LEU A 206 -17.92 -49.83 -9.57
N ASP A 207 -17.62 -49.53 -10.84
CA ASP A 207 -18.32 -50.15 -11.98
C ASP A 207 -17.85 -51.58 -12.29
N ALA A 208 -16.57 -51.90 -12.06
CA ALA A 208 -16.04 -53.26 -12.24
C ALA A 208 -16.47 -54.23 -11.12
N GLU A 209 -16.79 -53.71 -9.92
CA GLU A 209 -17.39 -54.51 -8.83
C GLU A 209 -18.91 -54.74 -9.05
N LEU A 210 -19.63 -53.78 -9.66
CA LEU A 210 -21.06 -53.91 -9.96
C LEU A 210 -21.35 -54.92 -11.08
N ALA A 211 -20.41 -55.13 -12.00
CA ALA A 211 -20.52 -56.12 -13.08
C ALA A 211 -20.45 -57.58 -12.57
N LYS A 212 -19.85 -57.83 -11.41
CA LYS A 212 -19.81 -59.17 -10.79
C LYS A 212 -21.14 -59.59 -10.16
N TYR A 213 -22.01 -58.63 -9.79
CA TYR A 213 -23.32 -58.92 -9.18
C TYR A 213 -24.49 -58.98 -10.18
N LYS A 214 -24.29 -58.63 -11.45
CA LYS A 214 -25.36 -58.67 -12.48
C LYS A 214 -25.36 -59.91 -13.37
N ASN A 215 -24.36 -60.78 -13.24
CA ASN A 215 -24.24 -62.04 -13.97
C ASN A 215 -24.07 -63.27 -13.05
N SER A 216 -24.63 -63.23 -11.84
CA SER A 216 -24.92 -64.43 -11.03
C SER A 216 -26.30 -64.31 -10.38
#